data_AF-X1E1H9-F1
#
_entry.id   AF-X1E1H9-F1
#
_cell.length_a   1.000
_cell.length_b   1.000
_cell.length_c   1.000
_cell.angle_alpha   90.00
_cell.angle_beta   90.00
_cell.angle_gamma   90.00
#
_symmetry.space_group_name_H-M   'P 1'
#
loop_
_entity.id
_entity.type
_entity.pdbx_description
1 polymer ?
#
loop_
_entity_poly.entity_id
_entity_poly.type
_entity_poly.pdbx_seq_one_letter_code
_entity_poly.pdbx_strand_id
1 'polypeptide(L)'
;MKNRIKPVFLLLLFLLFCAQSFYSFPVKIQLSGQEEKFDKFFLKNEVTVAVTDSGLGGLSIMADAVERMRESKIFQKVNFIFFNALFSNESGFNSLKTRKEKIQIFDSALKSLENNYNPDLILIGCNTLSVIYDDTS
;
A
#
# COMPACT_ATOMS: atom_id res chain seq x y z
N MET A 1 56.86 17.91 20.34
CA MET A 1 55.79 16.89 20.32
C MET A 1 54.46 17.60 20.05
N LYS A 2 54.02 17.65 18.79
CA LYS A 2 52.74 18.26 18.39
C LYS A 2 51.94 17.16 17.69
N ASN A 3 50.97 16.58 18.40
CA ASN A 3 50.10 15.54 17.86
C ASN A 3 49.26 16.13 16.73
N ARG A 4 49.70 15.92 15.48
CA ARG A 4 48.86 16.18 14.30
C ARG A 4 47.78 15.10 14.24
N ILE A 5 46.61 15.43 14.79
CA ILE A 5 45.39 14.68 14.52
C ILE A 5 45.17 14.75 13.00
N LYS A 6 45.19 13.60 12.34
CA LYS A 6 45.02 13.51 10.88
C LYS A 6 43.58 13.92 10.51
N PRO A 7 43.35 14.65 9.41
CA PRO A 7 42.02 15.14 9.02
C PRO A 7 40.99 14.01 8.84
N VAL A 8 41.45 12.80 8.54
CA VAL A 8 40.63 11.57 8.46
C VAL A 8 40.00 11.21 9.82
N PHE A 9 40.69 11.43 10.93
CA PHE A 9 40.17 11.14 12.27
C PHE A 9 39.08 12.13 12.68
N LEU A 10 39.21 13.40 12.29
CA LEU A 10 38.20 14.43 12.52
C LEU A 10 36.95 14.19 11.67
N LEU A 11 37.11 13.69 10.43
CA LEU A 11 36.01 13.29 9.55
C LEU A 11 35.26 12.06 10.09
N LEU A 12 35.98 11.06 10.61
CA LEU A 12 35.35 9.88 11.21
C LEU A 12 34.57 10.24 12.49
N LEU A 13 35.12 11.14 13.32
CA LEU A 13 34.44 11.62 14.51
C LEU A 13 33.17 12.43 14.18
N PHE A 14 33.22 13.20 13.09
CA PHE A 14 32.06 13.96 12.60
C PHE A 14 30.95 13.05 12.07
N LEU A 15 31.30 11.98 11.35
CA LEU A 15 30.34 10.97 10.86
C LEU A 15 29.68 10.18 12.01
N LEU A 16 30.44 9.85 13.06
CA LEU A 16 29.90 9.21 14.27
C LEU A 16 28.99 10.16 15.06
N PHE A 17 29.27 11.46 15.06
CA PHE A 17 28.43 12.47 15.72
C PHE A 17 27.10 12.69 14.97
N CYS A 18 27.12 12.71 13.63
CA CYS A 18 25.90 12.79 12.82
C CYS A 18 25.00 11.55 12.98
N ALA A 19 25.58 10.36 13.17
CA ALA A 19 24.80 9.13 13.36
C ALA A 19 23.96 9.16 14.66
N GLN A 20 24.39 9.88 15.70
CA GLN A 20 23.68 9.93 16.98
C GLN A 20 22.48 10.89 16.97
N SER A 21 22.43 11.86 16.05
CA SER A 21 21.34 12.85 15.99
C SER A 21 20.09 12.37 15.24
N PHE A 22 20.14 11.21 14.57
CA PHE A 22 18.97 10.63 13.86
C PHE A 22 18.21 9.57 14.68
N TYR A 23 18.70 9.16 15.85
CA TYR A 23 18.09 8.09 16.67
C TYR A 23 16.99 8.53 17.65
N SER A 24 16.48 9.75 17.55
CA SER A 24 15.39 10.18 18.44
C SER A 24 14.38 11.06 17.74
N PHE A 25 13.75 10.49 16.70
CA PHE A 25 12.36 10.82 16.44
C PHE A 25 11.52 9.68 17.01
N PRO A 26 10.74 9.90 18.09
CA PRO A 26 9.72 8.94 18.47
C PRO A 26 8.60 9.10 17.44
N VAL A 27 8.71 8.39 16.32
CA VAL A 27 7.53 8.05 15.54
C VAL A 27 6.66 7.27 16.53
N LYS A 28 5.54 7.84 16.96
CA LYS A 28 4.55 7.13 17.75
C LYS A 28 3.89 6.16 16.79
N ILE A 29 4.44 4.95 16.80
CA ILE A 29 4.18 3.89 15.85
C ILE A 29 2.74 3.37 16.02
N GLN A 30 1.89 3.70 15.05
CA GLN A 30 0.65 3.01 14.73
C GLN A 30 0.96 1.76 13.87
N LEU A 31 1.96 0.94 14.25
CA LEU A 31 2.35 -0.26 13.48
C LEU A 31 1.77 -1.55 14.07
N SER A 32 1.42 -1.61 15.35
CA SER A 32 1.12 -2.88 16.01
C SER A 32 -0.04 -3.66 15.36
N GLY A 33 -1.08 -2.97 14.89
CA GLY A 33 -2.25 -3.63 14.27
C GLY A 33 -2.06 -4.01 12.80
N GLN A 34 -1.25 -3.25 12.05
CA GLN A 34 -1.00 -3.52 10.64
C GLN A 34 0.05 -4.63 10.47
N GLU A 35 1.13 -4.60 11.26
CA GLU A 35 2.16 -5.64 11.26
C GLU A 35 1.54 -7.01 11.59
N GLU A 36 0.71 -7.10 12.63
CA GLU A 36 0.03 -8.36 12.98
C GLU A 36 -0.88 -8.88 11.85
N LYS A 37 -1.57 -7.97 11.13
CA LYS A 37 -2.42 -8.35 9.99
C LYS A 37 -1.58 -8.87 8.82
N PHE A 38 -0.43 -8.23 8.54
CA PHE A 38 0.48 -8.69 7.50
C PHE A 38 1.18 -10.00 7.87
N ASP A 39 1.59 -10.18 9.12
CA ASP A 39 2.15 -11.45 9.58
C ASP A 39 1.13 -12.59 9.36
N LYS A 40 -0.12 -12.39 9.77
CA LYS A 40 -1.20 -13.35 9.52
C LYS A 40 -1.46 -13.61 8.04
N PHE A 41 -1.28 -12.61 7.19
CA PHE A 41 -1.40 -12.75 5.73
C PHE A 41 -0.29 -13.64 5.17
N PHE A 42 0.98 -13.39 5.54
CA PHE A 42 2.13 -14.15 5.04
C PHE A 42 2.24 -15.57 5.61
N LEU A 43 1.50 -15.90 6.67
CA LEU A 43 1.38 -17.26 7.19
C LEU A 43 0.44 -18.17 6.37
N LYS A 44 -0.33 -17.61 5.44
CA LYS A 44 -1.26 -18.40 4.61
C LYS A 44 -0.52 -19.09 3.47
N ASN A 45 -0.97 -20.30 3.11
CA ASN A 45 -0.46 -20.99 1.91
C ASN A 45 -1.15 -20.50 0.63
N GLU A 46 -2.44 -20.20 0.71
CA GLU A 46 -3.25 -19.68 -0.39
C GLU A 46 -3.87 -18.36 0.01
N VAL A 47 -3.81 -17.37 -0.88
CA VAL A 47 -4.37 -16.03 -0.65
C VAL A 47 -5.18 -15.55 -1.85
N THR A 48 -6.17 -14.71 -1.58
CA THR A 48 -6.96 -13.98 -2.56
C THR A 48 -6.60 -12.49 -2.50
N VAL A 49 -6.07 -11.96 -3.60
CA VAL A 49 -5.68 -10.55 -3.72
C VAL A 49 -6.62 -9.86 -4.71
N ALA A 50 -7.33 -8.84 -4.26
CA ALA A 50 -8.14 -8.01 -5.13
C ALA A 50 -7.37 -6.77 -5.58
N VAL A 51 -7.53 -6.37 -6.83
CA VAL A 51 -7.08 -5.08 -7.36
C VAL A 51 -8.31 -4.28 -7.77
N THR A 52 -8.50 -3.12 -7.17
CA THR A 52 -9.62 -2.22 -7.48
C THR A 52 -9.15 -0.95 -8.17
N ASP A 53 -9.89 -0.51 -9.17
CA ASP A 53 -9.60 0.69 -9.96
C ASP A 53 -10.91 1.37 -10.38
N SER A 54 -10.86 2.65 -10.74
CA SER A 54 -12.03 3.37 -11.26
C SER A 54 -12.26 3.16 -12.76
N GLY A 55 -11.56 2.21 -13.37
CA GLY A 55 -11.52 1.95 -14.81
C GLY A 55 -10.80 0.64 -15.09
N LEU A 56 -10.01 0.60 -16.17
CA LEU A 56 -9.22 -0.58 -16.56
C LEU A 56 -7.72 -0.42 -16.28
N GLY A 57 -7.29 0.75 -15.77
CA GLY A 57 -5.87 1.04 -15.52
C GLY A 57 -5.27 0.10 -14.47
N GLY A 58 -6.07 -0.33 -13.49
CA GLY A 58 -5.64 -1.28 -12.48
C GLY A 58 -5.25 -2.67 -13.02
N LEU A 59 -5.60 -3.02 -14.27
CA LEU A 59 -5.15 -4.28 -14.87
C LEU A 59 -3.62 -4.33 -15.05
N SER A 60 -2.96 -3.19 -15.31
CA SER A 60 -1.49 -3.16 -15.38
C SER A 60 -0.85 -3.38 -14.00
N ILE A 61 -1.48 -2.85 -12.94
CA ILE A 61 -1.06 -3.09 -11.56
C ILE A 61 -1.25 -4.55 -11.18
N MET A 62 -2.38 -5.16 -11.57
CA MET A 62 -2.63 -6.59 -11.38
C MET A 62 -1.60 -7.44 -12.13
N ALA A 63 -1.23 -7.07 -13.36
CA ALA A 63 -0.22 -7.80 -14.13
C ALA A 63 1.15 -7.80 -13.44
N ASP A 64 1.62 -6.63 -12.97
CA ASP A 64 2.88 -6.51 -12.21
C ASP A 64 2.81 -7.28 -10.89
N ALA A 65 1.68 -7.21 -10.16
CA ALA A 65 1.49 -7.97 -8.93
C ALA A 65 1.53 -9.49 -9.17
N VAL A 66 0.89 -9.98 -10.24
CA VAL A 66 0.92 -11.39 -10.64
C VAL A 66 2.34 -11.84 -10.96
N GLU A 67 3.11 -11.03 -11.69
CA GLU A 67 4.50 -11.32 -12.03
C GLU A 67 5.36 -11.43 -10.77
N ARG A 68 5.32 -10.42 -9.89
CA ARG A 68 6.08 -10.42 -8.63
C ARG A 68 5.72 -11.59 -7.72
N MET A 69 4.43 -11.93 -7.61
CA MET A 69 3.99 -13.08 -6.80
C MET A 69 4.48 -14.41 -7.38
N ARG A 70 4.51 -14.52 -8.72
CA ARG A 70 5.05 -15.71 -9.40
C ARG A 70 6.56 -15.87 -9.19
N GLU A 71 7.31 -14.77 -9.25
CA GLU A 71 8.75 -14.77 -9.05
C GLU A 71 9.14 -15.10 -7.62
N SER A 72 8.46 -14.47 -6.66
CA SER A 72 8.78 -14.60 -5.24
C SER A 72 8.37 -15.95 -4.62
N LYS A 73 7.32 -16.60 -5.16
CA LYS A 73 6.82 -17.92 -4.71
C LYS A 73 6.54 -18.00 -3.19
N ILE A 74 6.18 -16.87 -2.59
CA ILE A 74 5.90 -16.77 -1.15
C ILE A 74 4.66 -17.58 -0.76
N PHE A 75 3.70 -17.66 -1.69
CA PHE A 75 2.45 -18.42 -1.53
C PHE A 75 2.46 -19.62 -2.46
N GLN A 76 1.82 -20.71 -2.02
CA GLN A 76 1.57 -21.87 -2.86
C GLN A 76 0.58 -21.53 -3.99
N LYS A 77 -0.41 -20.69 -3.70
CA LYS A 77 -1.41 -20.25 -4.68
C LYS A 77 -1.87 -18.82 -4.39
N VAL A 78 -2.04 -18.03 -5.45
CA VAL A 78 -2.61 -16.69 -5.36
C VAL A 78 -3.78 -16.59 -6.33
N ASN A 79 -4.98 -16.33 -5.82
CA ASN A 79 -6.14 -15.99 -6.62
C ASN A 79 -6.18 -14.47 -6.78
N PHE A 80 -6.19 -13.96 -8.01
CA PHE A 80 -6.34 -12.53 -8.25
C PHE A 80 -7.75 -12.21 -8.73
N ILE A 81 -8.30 -11.12 -8.19
CA ILE A 81 -9.61 -10.57 -8.56
C ILE A 81 -9.40 -9.16 -9.06
N PHE A 82 -9.81 -8.87 -10.29
CA PHE A 82 -9.94 -7.49 -10.75
C PHE A 82 -11.35 -7.01 -10.44
N PHE A 83 -11.47 -5.95 -9.65
CA PHE A 83 -12.75 -5.37 -9.26
C PHE A 83 -12.83 -3.92 -9.74
N ASN A 84 -13.57 -3.68 -10.81
CA ASN A 84 -13.75 -2.32 -11.30
C ASN A 84 -14.79 -1.57 -10.43
N ALA A 85 -14.36 -0.53 -9.74
CA ALA A 85 -15.21 0.33 -8.92
C ALA A 85 -16.00 1.37 -9.76
N LEU A 86 -15.86 1.35 -11.08
CA LEU A 86 -16.63 2.21 -11.98
C LEU A 86 -18.14 1.98 -11.81
N PHE A 87 -18.87 3.04 -11.49
CA PHE A 87 -20.30 2.97 -11.15
C PHE A 87 -21.24 3.17 -12.35
N SER A 88 -20.72 3.59 -13.51
CA SER A 88 -21.49 3.90 -14.73
C SER A 88 -20.62 3.66 -15.96
N ASN A 89 -21.21 3.21 -17.07
CA ASN A 89 -20.47 3.02 -18.33
C ASN A 89 -20.23 4.34 -19.07
N GLU A 90 -20.97 5.38 -18.71
CA GLU A 90 -21.01 6.68 -19.36
C GLU A 90 -20.15 7.72 -18.63
N SER A 91 -19.79 7.47 -17.37
CA SER A 91 -19.10 8.42 -16.52
C SER A 91 -18.27 7.74 -15.43
N GLY A 92 -17.26 8.45 -14.92
CA GLY A 92 -16.37 7.93 -13.88
C GLY A 92 -16.22 8.90 -12.70
N PHE A 93 -15.34 8.58 -11.75
CA PHE A 93 -15.20 9.35 -10.51
C PHE A 93 -14.86 10.84 -10.70
N ASN A 94 -14.27 11.21 -11.83
CA ASN A 94 -13.95 12.61 -12.14
C ASN A 94 -15.17 13.45 -12.53
N SER A 95 -16.30 12.83 -12.92
CA SER A 95 -17.54 13.55 -13.21
C SER A 95 -18.36 13.86 -11.96
N LEU A 96 -18.08 13.19 -10.83
CA LEU A 96 -18.77 13.42 -9.56
C LEU A 96 -18.38 14.79 -9.00
N LYS A 97 -19.39 15.57 -8.62
CA LYS A 97 -19.23 17.00 -8.27
C LYS A 97 -18.59 17.19 -6.90
N THR A 98 -18.88 16.30 -5.97
CA THR A 98 -18.44 16.45 -4.58
C THR A 98 -17.52 15.32 -4.14
N ARG A 99 -16.59 15.62 -3.23
CA ARG A 99 -15.76 14.59 -2.58
C ARG A 99 -16.62 13.56 -1.86
N LYS A 100 -17.71 14.01 -1.22
CA LYS A 100 -18.65 13.15 -0.50
C LYS A 100 -19.26 12.07 -1.39
N GLU A 101 -19.72 12.43 -2.59
CA GLU A 101 -20.26 11.45 -3.55
C GLU A 101 -19.20 10.42 -3.96
N LYS A 102 -17.95 10.87 -4.21
CA LYS A 102 -16.84 9.97 -4.54
C LYS A 102 -16.58 8.96 -3.42
N ILE A 103 -16.56 9.43 -2.17
CA ILE A 103 -16.37 8.57 -0.99
C ILE A 103 -17.51 7.57 -0.89
N GLN A 104 -18.77 8.01 -0.98
CA GLN A 104 -19.94 7.13 -0.85
C GLN A 104 -19.97 6.03 -1.91
N ILE A 105 -19.65 6.37 -3.16
CA ILE A 105 -19.61 5.39 -4.25
C ILE A 105 -18.45 4.40 -4.05
N PHE A 106 -17.26 4.90 -3.68
CA PHE A 106 -16.11 4.02 -3.47
C PHE A 106 -16.29 3.10 -2.25
N ASP A 107 -16.84 3.63 -1.16
CA ASP A 107 -17.21 2.87 0.04
C ASP A 107 -18.20 1.74 -0.30
N SER A 108 -19.21 2.03 -1.12
CA SER A 108 -20.14 1.00 -1.59
C SER A 108 -19.46 -0.06 -2.45
N ALA A 109 -18.48 0.33 -3.28
CA ALA A 109 -17.69 -0.60 -4.09
C ALA A 109 -16.82 -1.51 -3.22
N LEU A 110 -16.14 -0.95 -2.19
CA LEU A 110 -15.33 -1.70 -1.24
C LEU A 110 -16.18 -2.70 -0.45
N LYS A 111 -17.32 -2.27 0.09
CA LYS A 111 -18.25 -3.17 0.79
C LYS A 111 -18.75 -4.29 -0.10
N SER A 112 -19.03 -4.02 -1.38
CA SER A 112 -19.40 -5.06 -2.34
C SER A 112 -18.26 -6.04 -2.58
N LEU A 113 -17.03 -5.55 -2.74
CA LEU A 113 -15.84 -6.37 -2.91
C LEU A 113 -15.62 -7.29 -1.69
N GLU A 114 -15.69 -6.74 -0.49
CA GLU A 114 -15.55 -7.48 0.76
C GLU A 114 -16.67 -8.53 0.93
N ASN A 115 -17.93 -8.15 0.75
CA ASN A 115 -19.06 -9.05 0.98
C ASN A 115 -19.13 -10.20 -0.04
N ASN A 116 -18.74 -9.96 -1.30
CA ASN A 116 -18.89 -10.95 -2.37
C ASN A 116 -17.64 -11.82 -2.56
N TYR A 117 -16.47 -11.32 -2.22
CA TYR A 117 -15.20 -12.00 -2.50
C TYR A 117 -14.30 -12.20 -1.30
N ASN A 118 -14.49 -11.43 -0.22
CA ASN A 118 -13.73 -11.50 1.02
C ASN A 118 -12.20 -11.66 0.81
N PRO A 119 -11.57 -10.74 0.04
CA PRO A 119 -10.15 -10.86 -0.28
C PRO A 119 -9.27 -10.69 0.97
N ASP A 120 -8.11 -11.35 0.97
CA ASP A 120 -7.12 -11.23 2.03
C ASP A 120 -6.37 -9.89 1.98
N LEU A 121 -6.24 -9.33 0.78
CA LEU A 121 -5.60 -8.05 0.51
C LEU A 121 -6.32 -7.33 -0.63
N ILE A 122 -6.55 -6.02 -0.47
CA ILE A 122 -7.09 -5.14 -1.50
C ILE A 122 -5.98 -4.16 -1.91
N LEU A 123 -5.65 -4.13 -3.19
CA LEU A 123 -4.75 -3.17 -3.81
C LEU A 123 -5.58 -2.11 -4.56
N ILE A 124 -5.39 -0.83 -4.24
CA ILE A 124 -6.06 0.26 -4.93
C ILE A 124 -5.15 0.73 -6.07
N GLY A 125 -5.47 0.35 -7.30
CA GLY A 125 -4.72 0.68 -8.51
C GLY A 125 -5.00 2.07 -9.09
N CYS A 126 -5.97 2.80 -8.53
CA CYS A 126 -6.36 4.13 -8.99
C CYS A 126 -5.79 5.24 -8.10
N ASN A 127 -5.09 6.21 -8.70
CA ASN A 127 -4.64 7.42 -8.00
C ASN A 127 -5.81 8.25 -7.43
N THR A 128 -6.96 8.28 -8.11
CA THR A 128 -8.11 9.06 -7.63
C THR A 128 -8.75 8.40 -6.41
N LEU A 129 -8.86 7.06 -6.42
CA LEU A 129 -9.48 6.32 -5.31
C LEU A 129 -8.56 6.25 -4.09
N SER A 130 -7.24 6.14 -4.30
CA SER A 130 -6.28 6.10 -3.19
C SER A 130 -6.30 7.38 -2.35
N VAL A 131 -6.57 8.55 -2.96
CA VAL A 131 -6.66 9.85 -2.25
C VAL A 131 -7.91 9.97 -1.35
N ILE A 132 -8.94 9.16 -1.59
CA ILE A 132 -10.20 9.18 -0.82
C ILE A 132 -10.40 7.95 0.06
N TYR A 133 -9.47 6.98 0.02
CA TYR A 133 -9.61 5.72 0.73
C TYR A 133 -9.70 5.89 2.25
N ASP A 134 -8.85 6.75 2.84
CA ASP A 134 -8.85 6.98 4.29
C ASP A 134 -10.14 7.62 4.82
N ASP A 135 -10.99 8.15 3.92
CA ASP A 135 -12.31 8.69 4.26
C ASP A 135 -13.46 7.66 4.09
N THR A 136 -13.15 6.42 3.69
CA THR A 136 -14.14 5.32 3.60
C THR A 136 -14.33 4.60 4.94
N SER A 137 -15.42 3.83 5.09
CA SER A 137 -15.89 3.33 6.41
C SER A 137 -15.68 1.84 6.62
#